data_AF-A0A8J5MNM2-F1
#
_entry.id   AF-A0A8J5MNM2-F1
#
_cell.length_a   1.000
_cell.length_b   1.000
_cell.length_c   1.000
_cell.angle_alpha   90.00
_cell.angle_beta   90.00
_cell.angle_gamma   90.00
#
_symmetry.space_group_name_H-M   'P 1'
#
loop_
_entity.id
_entity.type
_entity.pdbx_description
1 polymer ?
#
loop_
_entity_poly.entity_id
_entity_poly.type
_entity_poly.pdbx_seq_one_letter_code
_entity_poly.pdbx_strand_id
1 'polypeptide(L)'
;MAPLTTLVTLLFLSLAAGVPLGDSYKEESVALEFRNALSTGHVGPTLKQVAKELDLRSWVVKESHEMKAADTINLFCPACNIGFGEIIHLVNNGTDPKNIVDKLIILCRTPGFTESFNFTLPVRLQSQLLWVMEHREGLTGKDMCGMMFGGLGCHTKNPDRVWEVTLPDVEKPPVTDPVLPEPGSPVMKILHLADTHYDPDYLPGSNAVCGEKYFCCRAESGPVVHPEDAAGKWGDYRNCDAPKWLLEKLYEHVNNNYEVQLLA
;
A
#
# COMPACT_ATOMS: atom_id res chain seq x y z
N MET A 1 3.92 -5.61 21.46
CA MET A 1 4.46 -4.57 20.56
C MET A 1 4.95 -5.33 19.33
N ALA A 2 4.27 -5.25 18.20
CA ALA A 2 4.56 -6.09 17.02
C ALA A 2 4.16 -5.37 15.72
N PRO A 3 5.01 -5.31 14.68
CA PRO A 3 5.02 -4.35 13.55
C PRO A 3 4.17 -4.84 12.37
N LEU A 4 4.07 -4.25 11.19
CA LEU A 4 3.76 -2.88 10.78
C LEU A 4 3.37 -3.00 9.30
N THR A 5 2.34 -3.74 8.92
CA THR A 5 2.10 -3.96 7.47
C THR A 5 0.63 -4.04 7.05
N THR A 6 -0.32 -3.82 7.96
CA THR A 6 -1.76 -4.04 7.69
C THR A 6 -2.61 -2.86 7.31
N LEU A 7 -2.08 -1.81 6.69
CA LEU A 7 -3.00 -0.90 5.99
C LEU A 7 -3.33 -1.39 4.58
N VAL A 8 -2.36 -1.94 3.85
CA VAL A 8 -2.58 -2.47 2.48
C VAL A 8 -3.66 -3.56 2.49
N THR A 9 -3.81 -4.33 3.56
CA THR A 9 -4.80 -5.43 3.69
C THR A 9 -6.11 -5.06 4.40
N LEU A 10 -6.16 -3.96 5.16
CA LEU A 10 -7.42 -3.44 5.75
C LEU A 10 -8.29 -2.67 4.75
N LEU A 11 -7.70 -2.38 3.60
CA LEU A 11 -8.32 -1.72 2.46
C LEU A 11 -9.13 -2.66 1.53
N PHE A 12 -9.05 -3.98 1.70
CA PHE A 12 -9.55 -4.96 0.74
C PHE A 12 -10.99 -5.44 0.94
N LEU A 13 -11.67 -5.04 2.02
CA LEU A 13 -12.97 -5.60 2.35
C LEU A 13 -13.98 -4.52 2.41
N SER A 14 -14.65 -4.34 1.28
CA SER A 14 -15.26 -3.08 1.07
C SER A 14 -16.31 -3.08 -0.08
N LEU A 15 -17.51 -3.62 0.21
CA LEU A 15 -18.54 -4.21 -0.69
C LEU A 15 -19.91 -3.46 -0.87
N ALA A 16 -20.42 -3.27 -2.13
CA ALA A 16 -21.58 -2.53 -2.85
C ALA A 16 -21.80 -0.97 -3.17
N ALA A 17 -21.46 -0.45 -4.38
CA ALA A 17 -22.00 0.76 -5.05
C ALA A 17 -21.26 1.11 -6.38
N GLY A 18 -21.65 0.42 -7.46
CA GLY A 18 -21.84 1.02 -8.79
C GLY A 18 -20.77 0.77 -9.84
N VAL A 19 -20.22 -0.44 -9.95
CA VAL A 19 -19.46 -0.97 -11.10
C VAL A 19 -19.66 -2.49 -11.11
N PRO A 20 -20.14 -3.11 -12.21
CA PRO A 20 -20.58 -4.50 -12.18
C PRO A 20 -19.44 -5.42 -11.77
N LEU A 21 -19.60 -6.06 -10.60
CA LEU A 21 -19.07 -7.40 -10.37
C LEU A 21 -19.45 -8.22 -11.59
N GLY A 22 -18.51 -8.94 -12.21
CA GLY A 22 -18.87 -9.87 -13.29
C GLY A 22 -20.07 -10.73 -12.87
N ASP A 23 -20.86 -11.24 -13.82
CA ASP A 23 -22.22 -11.82 -13.67
C ASP A 23 -22.47 -12.79 -12.50
N SER A 24 -21.44 -13.19 -11.76
CA SER A 24 -21.42 -14.08 -10.59
C SER A 24 -21.87 -13.45 -9.25
N TYR A 25 -21.86 -12.12 -9.04
CA TYR A 25 -22.22 -11.53 -7.75
C TYR A 25 -23.14 -10.30 -7.84
N LYS A 26 -24.15 -10.24 -6.95
CA LYS A 26 -25.00 -9.05 -6.79
C LYS A 26 -24.40 -8.11 -5.75
N GLU A 27 -24.10 -6.88 -6.15
CA GLU A 27 -23.50 -5.85 -5.28
C GLU A 27 -24.23 -5.75 -3.92
N GLU A 28 -25.56 -5.60 -3.90
CA GLU A 28 -26.34 -5.43 -2.66
C GLU A 28 -26.15 -6.55 -1.62
N SER A 29 -25.99 -7.81 -2.08
CA SER A 29 -25.74 -8.96 -1.21
C SER A 29 -24.41 -8.83 -0.47
N VAL A 30 -23.44 -8.25 -1.18
CA VAL A 30 -22.06 -8.11 -0.76
C VAL A 30 -21.99 -6.96 0.28
N ALA A 31 -22.64 -5.81 0.05
CA ALA A 31 -22.78 -4.77 1.09
C ALA A 31 -23.53 -5.24 2.33
N LEU A 32 -24.61 -5.99 2.15
CA LEU A 32 -25.41 -6.44 3.28
C LEU A 32 -24.58 -7.33 4.20
N GLU A 33 -23.84 -8.29 3.65
CA GLU A 33 -22.95 -9.13 4.46
C GLU A 33 -21.80 -8.33 5.08
N PHE A 34 -21.27 -7.32 4.39
CA PHE A 34 -20.22 -6.46 4.94
C PHE A 34 -20.73 -5.61 6.11
N ARG A 35 -21.89 -4.98 5.98
CA ARG A 35 -22.55 -4.26 7.08
C ARG A 35 -22.86 -5.19 8.25
N ASN A 36 -23.32 -6.41 7.98
CA ASN A 36 -23.56 -7.41 9.01
C ASN A 36 -22.26 -7.81 9.73
N ALA A 37 -21.16 -7.96 9.00
CA ALA A 37 -19.85 -8.22 9.58
C ALA A 37 -19.38 -7.04 10.45
N LEU A 38 -19.51 -5.80 9.98
CA LEU A 38 -19.22 -4.59 10.75
C LEU A 38 -20.17 -4.39 11.93
N SER A 39 -21.34 -5.01 11.94
CA SER A 39 -22.31 -4.89 13.04
C SER A 39 -22.10 -5.97 14.10
N THR A 40 -21.89 -7.21 13.65
CA THR A 40 -21.98 -8.44 14.47
C THR A 40 -20.65 -9.19 14.62
N GLY A 41 -19.65 -8.87 13.79
CA GLY A 41 -18.40 -9.64 13.67
C GLY A 41 -18.56 -10.95 12.88
N HIS A 42 -19.76 -11.30 12.41
CA HIS A 42 -20.00 -12.52 11.64
C HIS A 42 -19.78 -12.30 10.14
N VAL A 43 -18.96 -13.15 9.52
CA VAL A 43 -18.68 -13.11 8.08
C VAL A 43 -19.54 -14.14 7.33
N GLY A 44 -20.41 -13.65 6.46
CA GLY A 44 -21.29 -14.46 5.63
C GLY A 44 -20.59 -15.21 4.50
N PRO A 45 -21.31 -16.14 3.83
CA PRO A 45 -20.76 -16.98 2.77
C PRO A 45 -20.36 -16.22 1.52
N THR A 46 -21.12 -15.19 1.10
CA THR A 46 -20.79 -14.41 -0.10
C THR A 46 -19.49 -13.65 0.10
N LEU A 47 -19.31 -13.00 1.27
CA LEU A 47 -18.10 -12.27 1.59
C LEU A 47 -16.88 -13.20 1.73
N LYS A 48 -17.06 -14.41 2.27
CA LYS A 48 -15.99 -15.44 2.27
C LYS A 48 -15.58 -15.86 0.87
N GLN A 49 -16.53 -15.99 -0.05
CA GLN A 49 -16.24 -16.39 -1.43
C GLN A 49 -15.49 -15.29 -2.18
N VAL A 50 -15.92 -14.03 -2.06
CA VAL A 50 -15.22 -12.87 -2.63
C VAL A 50 -13.79 -12.78 -2.10
N ALA A 51 -13.58 -12.94 -0.80
CA ALA A 51 -12.25 -12.92 -0.19
C ALA A 51 -11.33 -14.02 -0.72
N LYS A 52 -11.90 -15.22 -0.97
CA LYS A 52 -11.18 -16.35 -1.55
C LYS A 52 -10.81 -16.11 -3.01
N GLU A 53 -11.70 -15.55 -3.82
CA GLU A 53 -11.49 -15.30 -5.25
C GLU A 53 -10.56 -14.13 -5.53
N LEU A 54 -10.57 -13.11 -4.67
CA LEU A 54 -9.54 -12.06 -4.69
C LEU A 54 -8.14 -12.62 -4.36
N ASP A 55 -8.06 -13.81 -3.73
CA ASP A 55 -6.82 -14.45 -3.29
C ASP A 55 -5.86 -13.44 -2.63
N LEU A 56 -6.40 -12.67 -1.69
CA LEU A 56 -5.71 -11.57 -1.00
C LEU A 56 -4.37 -12.00 -0.39
N ARG A 57 -4.28 -13.27 -0.03
CA ARG A 57 -3.07 -13.90 0.47
C ARG A 57 -1.94 -13.87 -0.57
N SER A 58 -2.21 -14.16 -1.84
CA SER A 58 -1.18 -14.14 -2.88
C SER A 58 -0.80 -12.73 -3.31
N TRP A 59 -1.69 -11.74 -3.16
CA TRP A 59 -1.39 -10.32 -3.41
C TRP A 59 -0.42 -9.71 -2.39
N VAL A 60 -0.49 -10.18 -1.13
CA VAL A 60 0.46 -9.80 -0.08
C VAL A 60 1.82 -10.46 -0.29
N VAL A 61 1.94 -11.49 -1.13
CA VAL A 61 3.21 -12.22 -1.32
C VAL A 61 3.84 -11.95 -2.69
N LYS A 62 3.04 -11.64 -3.72
CA LYS A 62 3.50 -11.37 -5.10
C LYS A 62 3.73 -9.90 -5.36
N GLU A 63 4.72 -9.57 -6.18
CA GLU A 63 4.91 -8.19 -6.64
C GLU A 63 3.68 -7.69 -7.44
N SER A 64 3.46 -6.37 -7.46
CA SER A 64 2.37 -5.76 -8.24
C SER A 64 2.42 -6.12 -9.73
N HIS A 65 3.60 -6.44 -10.25
CA HIS A 65 3.84 -6.88 -11.62
C HIS A 65 3.49 -8.36 -11.87
N GLU A 66 3.41 -9.17 -10.82
CA GLU A 66 3.13 -10.61 -10.88
C GLU A 66 1.66 -10.97 -10.66
N MET A 67 0.83 -9.96 -10.35
CA MET A 67 -0.62 -10.10 -10.33
C MET A 67 -1.12 -10.45 -11.74
N LYS A 68 -1.61 -11.68 -11.91
CA LYS A 68 -2.17 -12.14 -13.19
C LYS A 68 -3.57 -11.55 -13.41
N ALA A 69 -3.70 -10.96 -14.61
CA ALA A 69 -4.90 -10.78 -15.42
C ALA A 69 -6.01 -9.82 -14.91
N ALA A 70 -6.58 -9.10 -15.88
CA ALA A 70 -7.64 -8.09 -15.76
C ALA A 70 -8.80 -8.50 -14.84
N ASP A 71 -9.11 -9.79 -14.70
CA ASP A 71 -10.22 -10.30 -13.90
C ASP A 71 -10.06 -10.02 -12.39
N THR A 72 -8.84 -10.04 -11.86
CA THR A 72 -8.59 -9.75 -10.43
C THR A 72 -8.65 -8.24 -10.13
N ILE A 73 -8.27 -7.41 -11.10
CA ILE A 73 -8.45 -5.94 -11.05
C ILE A 73 -9.95 -5.58 -11.15
N ASN A 74 -10.69 -6.28 -12.02
CA ASN A 74 -12.12 -6.08 -12.24
C ASN A 74 -12.97 -6.37 -11.00
N LEU A 75 -12.55 -7.31 -10.14
CA LEU A 75 -13.22 -7.61 -8.88
C LEU A 75 -12.76 -6.70 -7.72
N PHE A 76 -11.49 -6.30 -7.71
CA PHE A 76 -10.89 -5.53 -6.63
C PHE A 76 -11.46 -4.12 -6.49
N CYS A 77 -11.50 -3.31 -7.56
CA CYS A 77 -11.94 -1.92 -7.42
C CYS A 77 -13.40 -1.77 -6.98
N PRO A 78 -14.37 -2.56 -7.50
CA PRO A 78 -15.70 -2.62 -6.91
C PRO A 78 -15.61 -3.02 -5.44
N ALA A 79 -14.97 -4.13 -5.09
CA ALA A 79 -14.85 -4.59 -3.71
C ALA A 79 -14.01 -3.68 -2.78
N CYS A 80 -13.34 -2.64 -3.31
CA CYS A 80 -12.75 -1.56 -2.54
C CYS A 80 -13.74 -0.42 -2.35
N ASN A 81 -14.51 -0.05 -3.38
CA ASN A 81 -15.27 1.20 -3.40
C ASN A 81 -16.30 1.33 -2.29
N ILE A 82 -16.60 0.27 -1.57
CA ILE A 82 -17.89 0.19 -0.92
C ILE A 82 -17.75 0.01 0.58
N GLY A 83 -16.79 -0.68 1.10
CA GLY A 83 -16.51 -0.69 2.54
C GLY A 83 -15.93 0.61 2.94
N PHE A 84 -15.26 1.34 2.07
CA PHE A 84 -15.00 2.75 2.29
C PHE A 84 -16.33 3.47 2.28
N GLY A 85 -17.25 3.17 1.36
CA GLY A 85 -18.63 3.66 1.45
C GLY A 85 -19.33 3.37 2.79
N GLU A 86 -19.23 2.15 3.33
CA GLU A 86 -19.88 1.68 4.55
C GLU A 86 -19.16 2.19 5.80
N ILE A 87 -17.84 2.23 5.79
CA ILE A 87 -17.01 2.85 6.84
C ILE A 87 -17.32 4.34 6.88
N ILE A 88 -17.30 5.04 5.73
CA ILE A 88 -17.69 6.45 5.61
C ILE A 88 -19.12 6.64 6.11
N HIS A 89 -20.07 5.77 5.73
CA HIS A 89 -21.45 5.82 6.21
C HIS A 89 -21.54 5.64 7.74
N LEU A 90 -20.80 4.69 8.32
CA LEU A 90 -20.76 4.50 9.77
C LEU A 90 -20.15 5.71 10.49
N VAL A 91 -19.05 6.26 9.97
CA VAL A 91 -18.40 7.47 10.49
C VAL A 91 -19.35 8.67 10.42
N ASN A 92 -19.97 8.91 9.26
CA ASN A 92 -20.92 10.01 9.05
C ASN A 92 -22.17 9.90 9.94
N ASN A 93 -22.57 8.67 10.31
CA ASN A 93 -23.67 8.42 11.24
C ASN A 93 -23.25 8.45 12.72
N GLY A 94 -22.02 8.87 13.04
CA GLY A 94 -21.54 9.06 14.40
C GLY A 94 -21.13 7.76 15.11
N THR A 95 -20.84 6.69 14.38
CA THR A 95 -20.28 5.46 14.97
C THR A 95 -18.88 5.76 15.49
N ASP A 96 -18.60 5.41 16.75
CA ASP A 96 -17.26 5.55 17.32
C ASP A 96 -16.22 4.84 16.44
N PRO A 97 -15.22 5.58 15.91
CA PRO A 97 -14.17 5.01 15.09
C PRO A 97 -13.44 3.82 15.69
N LYS A 98 -13.29 3.79 17.01
CA LYS A 98 -12.66 2.68 17.71
C LYS A 98 -13.46 1.39 17.52
N ASN A 99 -14.79 1.46 17.55
CA ASN A 99 -15.66 0.31 17.30
C ASN A 99 -15.53 -0.20 15.87
N ILE A 100 -15.41 0.72 14.89
CA ILE A 100 -15.18 0.36 13.49
C ILE A 100 -13.87 -0.41 13.36
N VAL A 101 -12.78 0.11 13.95
CA VAL A 101 -11.45 -0.55 13.92
C VAL A 101 -11.46 -1.90 14.62
N ASP A 102 -12.05 -2.01 15.82
CA ASP A 102 -12.13 -3.26 16.58
C ASP A 102 -12.84 -4.36 15.77
N LYS A 103 -13.91 -4.01 15.05
CA LYS A 103 -14.69 -4.93 14.20
C LYS A 103 -13.95 -5.30 12.92
N LEU A 104 -13.22 -4.36 12.32
CA LEU A 104 -12.34 -4.64 11.18
C LEU A 104 -11.22 -5.63 11.57
N ILE A 105 -10.66 -5.51 12.77
CA ILE A 105 -9.65 -6.46 13.27
C ILE A 105 -10.25 -7.89 13.39
N ILE A 106 -11.48 -8.02 13.89
CA ILE A 106 -12.17 -9.32 13.99
C ILE A 106 -12.38 -9.94 12.60
N LEU A 107 -12.83 -9.12 11.64
CA LEU A 107 -13.02 -9.53 10.26
C LEU A 107 -11.71 -10.06 9.65
N CYS A 108 -10.59 -9.36 9.85
CA CYS A 108 -9.30 -9.77 9.31
C CYS A 108 -8.72 -11.05 9.91
N ARG A 109 -9.07 -11.39 11.17
CA ARG A 109 -8.62 -12.62 11.85
C ARG A 109 -9.47 -13.86 11.51
N THR A 110 -10.52 -13.70 10.72
CA THR A 110 -11.37 -14.82 10.31
C THR A 110 -10.61 -15.71 9.31
N PRO A 111 -10.67 -17.05 9.44
CA PRO A 111 -10.00 -17.96 8.50
C PRO A 111 -10.41 -17.68 7.05
N GLY A 112 -9.42 -17.59 6.16
CA GLY A 112 -9.60 -17.23 4.74
C GLY A 112 -9.31 -15.76 4.40
N PHE A 113 -9.08 -14.89 5.39
CA PHE A 113 -8.71 -13.48 5.16
C PHE A 113 -7.19 -13.27 5.32
N THR A 114 -6.66 -13.35 6.55
CA THR A 114 -5.20 -13.32 6.79
C THR A 114 -4.87 -14.03 8.11
N GLU A 115 -4.10 -15.12 8.08
CA GLU A 115 -3.69 -15.83 9.31
C GLU A 115 -2.35 -15.35 9.89
N SER A 116 -1.57 -14.56 9.14
CA SER A 116 -0.12 -14.40 9.40
C SER A 116 0.38 -12.96 9.55
N PHE A 117 -0.45 -12.00 9.93
CA PHE A 117 -0.08 -10.58 9.81
C PHE A 117 -0.26 -9.79 11.10
N ASN A 118 0.77 -9.06 11.53
CA ASN A 118 0.72 -8.21 12.72
C ASN A 118 0.17 -6.80 12.40
N PHE A 119 -0.84 -6.40 13.17
CA PHE A 119 -1.81 -5.33 12.88
C PHE A 119 -1.46 -3.92 13.40
N THR A 120 -0.21 -3.46 13.37
CA THR A 120 0.13 -2.17 14.02
C THR A 120 0.03 -0.89 13.18
N LEU A 121 0.13 -0.96 11.86
CA LEU A 121 0.04 0.24 11.01
C LEU A 121 -1.36 0.92 10.97
N PRO A 122 -2.49 0.18 10.95
CA PRO A 122 -3.85 0.76 10.99
C PRO A 122 -4.14 1.54 12.25
N VAL A 123 -3.66 1.04 13.39
CA VAL A 123 -3.76 1.75 14.67
C VAL A 123 -2.99 3.08 14.60
N ARG A 124 -1.94 3.17 13.77
CA ARG A 124 -1.14 4.38 13.59
C ARG A 124 -1.68 5.35 12.54
N LEU A 125 -2.40 4.86 11.52
CA LEU A 125 -3.00 5.69 10.46
C LEU A 125 -4.50 5.95 10.65
N GLN A 126 -5.11 5.33 11.67
CA GLN A 126 -6.52 5.50 12.04
C GLN A 126 -6.89 6.98 12.12
N SER A 127 -6.10 7.79 12.81
CA SER A 127 -6.37 9.21 12.99
C SER A 127 -6.46 9.98 11.66
N GLN A 128 -5.57 9.71 10.71
CA GLN A 128 -5.48 10.43 9.44
C GLN A 128 -6.63 10.03 8.53
N LEU A 129 -6.93 8.72 8.45
CA LEU A 129 -8.03 8.21 7.65
C LEU A 129 -9.38 8.71 8.19
N LEU A 130 -9.57 8.68 9.51
CA LEU A 130 -10.76 9.24 10.14
C LEU A 130 -10.89 10.72 9.89
N TRP A 131 -9.80 11.48 10.05
CA TRP A 131 -9.82 12.90 9.79
C TRP A 131 -10.26 13.20 8.35
N VAL A 132 -9.74 12.48 7.35
CA VAL A 132 -10.18 12.61 5.96
C VAL A 132 -11.67 12.27 5.80
N MET A 133 -12.14 11.19 6.42
CA MET A 133 -13.55 10.78 6.33
C MET A 133 -14.51 11.77 7.00
N GLU A 134 -14.10 12.38 8.11
CA GLU A 134 -14.89 13.36 8.86
C GLU A 134 -14.90 14.75 8.21
N HIS A 135 -13.80 15.15 7.55
CA HIS A 135 -13.62 16.52 7.08
C HIS A 135 -13.76 16.70 5.56
N ARG A 136 -13.77 15.63 4.77
CA ARG A 136 -14.07 15.74 3.33
C ARG A 136 -15.54 15.52 3.05
N GLU A 137 -16.25 16.63 2.82
CA GLU A 137 -17.61 16.59 2.31
C GLU A 137 -17.68 15.85 0.96
N GLY A 138 -18.74 15.06 0.79
CA GLY A 138 -18.98 14.31 -0.44
C GLY A 138 -17.95 13.20 -0.72
N LEU A 139 -17.12 12.82 0.25
CA LEU A 139 -16.19 11.71 0.10
C LEU A 139 -16.94 10.41 -0.17
N THR A 140 -16.64 9.77 -1.29
CA THR A 140 -17.17 8.44 -1.63
C THR A 140 -16.11 7.37 -1.45
N GLY A 141 -16.52 6.10 -1.35
CA GLY A 141 -15.51 5.04 -1.36
C GLY A 141 -14.80 4.91 -2.71
N LYS A 142 -15.40 5.35 -3.84
CA LYS A 142 -14.70 5.52 -5.13
C LYS A 142 -13.54 6.51 -5.03
N ASP A 143 -13.73 7.61 -4.30
CA ASP A 143 -12.67 8.58 -4.04
C ASP A 143 -11.54 7.98 -3.23
N MET A 144 -11.90 7.28 -2.16
CA MET A 144 -10.93 6.66 -1.27
C MET A 144 -10.10 5.60 -2.03
N CYS A 145 -10.76 4.73 -2.80
CA CYS A 145 -10.09 3.70 -3.61
C CYS A 145 -9.29 4.26 -4.78
N GLY A 146 -9.79 5.27 -5.48
CA GLY A 146 -9.04 5.93 -6.55
C GLY A 146 -7.77 6.62 -6.06
N MET A 147 -7.77 7.10 -4.81
CA MET A 147 -6.60 7.71 -4.19
C MET A 147 -5.57 6.65 -3.79
N MET A 148 -6.01 5.58 -3.11
CA MET A 148 -5.08 4.60 -2.53
C MET A 148 -4.63 3.54 -3.53
N PHE A 149 -5.43 3.30 -4.57
CA PHE A 149 -5.25 2.19 -5.51
C PHE A 149 -5.29 2.61 -6.97
N GLY A 150 -4.89 3.84 -7.26
CA GLY A 150 -4.70 4.30 -8.64
C GLY A 150 -3.76 3.40 -9.44
N GLY A 151 -2.70 2.89 -8.82
CA GLY A 151 -1.76 1.94 -9.45
C GLY A 151 -2.35 0.57 -9.78
N LEU A 152 -3.50 0.21 -9.19
CA LEU A 152 -4.23 -1.03 -9.48
C LEU A 152 -5.41 -0.81 -10.44
N GLY A 153 -5.53 0.38 -11.03
CA GLY A 153 -6.61 0.71 -11.96
C GLY A 153 -7.90 1.19 -11.31
N CYS A 154 -7.92 1.47 -10.01
CA CYS A 154 -9.07 2.08 -9.37
C CYS A 154 -9.06 3.59 -9.65
N HIS A 155 -10.17 4.11 -10.16
CA HIS A 155 -10.28 5.52 -10.55
C HIS A 155 -11.54 6.15 -9.96
N THR A 156 -11.45 7.45 -9.68
CA THR A 156 -12.60 8.28 -9.32
C THR A 156 -12.88 9.31 -10.41
N LYS A 157 -14.15 9.69 -10.54
CA LYS A 157 -14.63 10.75 -11.42
C LYS A 157 -14.95 12.04 -10.65
N ASN A 158 -14.49 12.16 -9.40
CA ASN A 158 -14.77 13.32 -8.58
C ASN A 158 -14.13 14.58 -9.18
N PRO A 159 -14.93 15.59 -9.57
CA PRO A 159 -14.45 16.78 -10.24
C PRO A 159 -13.51 17.61 -9.35
N ASP A 160 -13.62 17.52 -8.02
CA ASP A 160 -12.73 18.23 -7.09
C ASP A 160 -11.27 17.76 -7.18
N ARG A 161 -11.02 16.61 -7.82
CA ARG A 161 -9.67 16.08 -8.08
C ARG A 161 -9.14 16.44 -9.45
N VAL A 162 -9.97 17.05 -10.29
CA VAL A 162 -9.56 17.60 -11.57
C VAL A 162 -9.22 19.06 -11.34
N TRP A 163 -7.93 19.37 -11.39
CA TRP A 163 -7.43 20.73 -11.24
C TRP A 163 -6.65 21.11 -12.48
N GLU A 164 -6.75 22.38 -12.84
CA GLU A 164 -6.01 22.96 -13.96
C GLU A 164 -5.00 23.96 -13.42
N VAL A 165 -3.85 24.03 -14.10
CA VAL A 165 -2.85 25.06 -13.83
C VAL A 165 -2.93 26.09 -14.93
N THR A 166 -3.35 27.30 -14.56
CA THR A 166 -3.23 28.44 -15.47
C THR A 166 -1.75 28.80 -15.60
N LEU A 167 -1.21 28.59 -16.80
CA LEU A 167 0.12 29.07 -17.13
C LEU A 167 0.09 30.59 -17.37
N PRO A 168 1.22 31.30 -17.14
CA PRO A 168 1.31 32.71 -17.49
C PRO A 168 0.97 32.95 -18.97
N ASP A 169 0.33 34.08 -19.26
CA ASP A 169 0.05 34.55 -20.63
C ASP A 169 1.33 35.11 -21.28
N VAL A 170 2.33 34.24 -21.37
CA VAL A 170 3.61 34.49 -22.02
C VAL A 170 3.72 33.47 -23.14
N GLU A 171 3.97 33.96 -24.37
CA GLU A 171 4.12 33.09 -25.53
C GLU A 171 5.21 32.05 -25.25
N LYS A 172 4.87 30.77 -25.45
CA LYS A 172 5.82 29.67 -25.28
C LYS A 172 6.99 29.90 -26.24
N PRO A 173 8.24 30.02 -25.74
CA PRO A 173 9.39 30.19 -26.61
C PRO A 173 9.51 29.05 -27.62
N PRO A 174 10.08 29.29 -28.82
CA PRO A 174 10.38 28.23 -29.76
C PRO A 174 11.21 27.13 -29.09
N VAL A 175 10.86 25.86 -29.33
CA VAL A 175 11.64 24.74 -28.81
C VAL A 175 12.98 24.71 -29.53
N THR A 176 14.05 24.92 -28.78
CA THR A 176 15.43 24.82 -29.27
C THR A 176 16.09 23.59 -28.68
N ASP A 177 16.70 22.76 -29.52
CA ASP A 177 17.46 21.62 -29.03
C ASP A 177 18.65 22.08 -28.18
N PRO A 178 18.96 21.38 -27.07
CA PRO A 178 20.14 21.69 -26.28
C PRO A 178 21.41 21.60 -27.13
N VAL A 179 22.23 22.65 -27.09
CA VAL A 179 23.55 22.64 -27.74
C VAL A 179 24.49 21.80 -26.87
N LEU A 180 25.16 20.81 -27.49
CA LEU A 180 26.14 20.01 -26.78
C LEU A 180 27.34 20.89 -26.35
N PRO A 181 27.87 20.67 -25.14
CA PRO A 181 29.03 21.42 -24.67
C PRO A 181 30.25 21.10 -25.54
N GLU A 182 31.06 22.12 -25.83
CA GLU A 182 32.33 21.99 -26.55
C GLU A 182 33.29 21.06 -25.80
N PRO A 183 34.20 20.36 -26.51
CA PRO A 183 35.23 19.54 -25.87
C PRO A 183 36.04 20.33 -24.83
N GLY A 184 36.11 19.81 -23.60
CA GLY A 184 36.81 20.45 -22.49
C GLY A 184 35.97 21.43 -21.67
N SER A 185 34.67 21.57 -21.97
CA SER A 185 33.75 22.34 -21.12
C SER A 185 33.72 21.81 -19.68
N PRO A 186 33.51 22.68 -18.67
CA PRO A 186 33.39 22.26 -17.28
C PRO A 186 32.28 21.22 -17.08
N VAL A 187 32.56 20.18 -16.30
CA VAL A 187 31.61 19.12 -15.97
C VAL A 187 31.25 19.20 -14.50
N MET A 188 29.96 19.15 -14.20
CA MET A 188 29.47 19.02 -12.83
C MET A 188 29.18 17.55 -12.50
N LYS A 189 29.67 17.08 -11.34
CA LYS A 189 29.34 15.75 -10.82
C LYS A 189 28.27 15.85 -9.74
N ILE A 190 27.09 15.32 -10.05
CA ILE A 190 25.94 15.26 -9.13
C ILE A 190 25.77 13.82 -8.66
N LEU A 191 25.73 13.63 -7.35
CA LEU A 191 25.32 12.38 -6.72
C LEU A 191 23.82 12.42 -6.52
N HIS A 192 23.10 11.40 -6.94
CA HIS A 192 21.67 11.26 -6.68
C HIS A 192 21.46 10.00 -5.83
N LEU A 193 20.86 10.18 -4.65
CA LEU A 193 20.53 9.07 -3.76
C LEU A 193 19.04 9.09 -3.46
N ALA A 194 18.37 7.96 -3.68
CA ALA A 194 16.96 7.80 -3.38
C ALA A 194 16.73 6.46 -2.67
N ASP A 195 15.61 6.35 -1.97
CA ASP A 195 15.08 5.06 -1.48
C ASP A 195 16.09 4.23 -0.67
N THR A 196 16.86 4.89 0.20
CA THR A 196 17.88 4.22 1.02
C THR A 196 17.32 3.17 1.96
N HIS A 197 16.03 3.26 2.30
CA HIS A 197 15.28 2.24 3.03
C HIS A 197 16.05 1.69 4.23
N TYR A 198 16.43 2.57 5.15
CA TYR A 198 17.20 2.19 6.32
C TYR A 198 16.33 1.41 7.32
N ASP A 199 16.74 0.19 7.64
CA ASP A 199 16.19 -0.62 8.72
C ASP A 199 17.12 -0.64 9.96
N PRO A 200 16.74 0.03 11.06
CA PRO A 200 17.51 -0.03 12.30
C PRO A 200 17.46 -1.41 12.98
N ASP A 201 16.48 -2.24 12.65
CA ASP A 201 16.21 -3.53 13.27
C ASP A 201 16.72 -4.73 12.43
N TYR A 202 17.36 -4.46 11.28
CA TYR A 202 17.90 -5.52 10.42
C TYR A 202 18.89 -6.41 11.18
N LEU A 203 18.62 -7.72 11.16
CA LEU A 203 19.35 -8.73 11.90
C LEU A 203 19.88 -9.83 10.97
N PRO A 204 21.21 -9.90 10.73
CA PRO A 204 21.80 -10.99 9.95
C PRO A 204 21.47 -12.35 10.55
N GLY A 205 21.17 -13.32 9.69
CA GLY A 205 20.80 -14.68 10.09
C GLY A 205 19.34 -14.85 10.53
N SER A 206 18.56 -13.77 10.62
CA SER A 206 17.12 -13.85 10.90
C SER A 206 16.33 -14.37 9.69
N ASN A 207 15.04 -14.63 9.85
CA ASN A 207 14.22 -15.18 8.78
C ASN A 207 13.91 -14.12 7.71
N ALA A 208 14.35 -14.36 6.49
CA ALA A 208 14.09 -13.53 5.32
C ALA A 208 12.98 -14.11 4.41
N VAL A 209 12.46 -15.31 4.70
CA VAL A 209 11.19 -15.83 4.15
C VAL A 209 10.11 -15.77 5.23
N CYS A 210 9.86 -14.56 5.73
CA CYS A 210 8.81 -14.36 6.73
C CYS A 210 7.44 -14.19 6.07
N GLY A 211 6.37 -14.27 6.86
CA GLY A 211 5.00 -14.06 6.39
C GLY A 211 4.66 -12.59 6.09
N GLU A 212 5.64 -11.68 6.12
CA GLU A 212 5.46 -10.24 5.89
C GLU A 212 6.14 -9.80 4.59
N LYS A 213 5.51 -8.86 3.87
CA LYS A 213 5.94 -8.44 2.52
C LYS A 213 7.01 -7.35 2.50
N TYR A 214 7.13 -6.57 3.56
CA TYR A 214 7.92 -5.33 3.52
C TYR A 214 8.96 -5.25 4.65
N PHE A 215 8.90 -6.14 5.63
CA PHE A 215 9.69 -6.06 6.86
C PHE A 215 10.07 -7.46 7.37
N CYS A 216 10.77 -8.24 6.55
CA CYS A 216 11.50 -9.42 7.03
C CYS A 216 12.91 -9.04 7.51
N CYS A 217 13.75 -10.04 7.78
CA CYS A 217 15.14 -9.85 8.21
C CYS A 217 15.30 -9.18 9.58
N ARG A 218 14.34 -9.35 10.49
CA ARG A 218 14.39 -8.83 11.87
C ARG A 218 14.22 -9.94 12.89
N ALA A 219 14.44 -9.63 14.17
CA ALA A 219 14.29 -10.60 15.26
C ALA A 219 12.87 -11.17 15.35
N GLU A 220 11.86 -10.38 15.01
CA GLU A 220 10.44 -10.73 15.03
C GLU A 220 9.96 -11.48 13.78
N SER A 221 10.80 -11.65 12.76
CA SER A 221 10.44 -12.27 11.47
C SER A 221 10.18 -13.78 11.54
N GLY A 222 10.12 -14.35 12.75
CA GLY A 222 9.88 -15.77 12.99
C GLY A 222 11.12 -16.64 12.83
N PRO A 223 10.96 -17.97 13.00
CA PRO A 223 12.07 -18.90 12.90
C PRO A 223 12.54 -19.08 11.45
N VAL A 224 13.85 -19.24 11.29
CA VAL A 224 14.45 -19.72 10.03
C VAL A 224 14.10 -21.20 9.87
N VAL A 225 13.37 -21.55 8.82
CA VAL A 225 12.94 -22.94 8.56
C VAL A 225 14.06 -23.71 7.87
N HIS A 226 14.68 -23.12 6.86
CA HIS A 226 15.82 -23.67 6.15
C HIS A 226 17.04 -22.73 6.25
N PRO A 227 18.29 -23.25 6.31
CA PRO A 227 19.48 -22.40 6.40
C PRO A 227 19.59 -21.31 5.32
N GLU A 228 19.12 -21.59 4.11
CA GLU A 228 19.01 -20.65 2.99
C GLU A 228 17.99 -19.52 3.24
N ASP A 229 17.06 -19.70 4.18
CA ASP A 229 16.08 -18.68 4.53
C ASP A 229 16.68 -17.56 5.39
N ALA A 230 17.92 -17.75 5.88
CA ALA A 230 18.60 -16.79 6.73
C ALA A 230 19.02 -15.52 5.98
N ALA A 231 18.79 -14.37 6.59
CA ALA A 231 19.12 -13.05 6.06
C ALA A 231 20.64 -12.85 5.92
N GLY A 232 21.08 -12.33 4.78
CA GLY A 232 22.48 -11.99 4.53
C GLY A 232 23.03 -10.90 5.46
N LYS A 233 24.37 -10.82 5.58
CA LYS A 233 25.01 -9.76 6.39
C LYS A 233 24.83 -8.37 5.78
N TRP A 234 24.94 -8.22 4.46
CA TRP A 234 24.97 -6.90 3.79
C TRP A 234 23.61 -6.48 3.23
N GLY A 235 22.53 -7.10 3.69
CA GLY A 235 21.22 -7.06 3.05
C GLY A 235 20.85 -8.44 2.51
N ASP A 236 19.66 -8.51 1.93
CA ASP A 236 19.08 -9.72 1.36
C ASP A 236 18.29 -9.37 0.10
N TYR A 237 18.14 -10.31 -0.84
CA TYR A 237 17.41 -10.10 -2.10
C TYR A 237 15.89 -10.26 -1.95
N ARG A 238 15.41 -10.63 -0.75
CA ARG A 238 13.99 -10.80 -0.44
C ARG A 238 13.41 -9.50 0.16
N ASN A 239 12.32 -9.62 0.90
CA ASN A 239 11.53 -8.52 1.45
C ASN A 239 12.18 -7.88 2.68
N CYS A 240 13.36 -7.28 2.51
CA CYS A 240 14.14 -6.69 3.58
C CYS A 240 14.71 -5.33 3.19
N ASP A 241 14.68 -4.41 4.14
CA ASP A 241 15.27 -3.08 4.01
C ASP A 241 16.78 -3.12 4.34
N ALA A 242 17.49 -2.01 4.11
CA ALA A 242 18.95 -1.93 4.19
C ALA A 242 19.47 -1.80 5.63
N PRO A 243 20.47 -2.60 6.05
CA PRO A 243 21.10 -2.39 7.34
C PRO A 243 22.00 -1.15 7.34
N LYS A 244 22.17 -0.55 8.52
CA LYS A 244 23.01 0.63 8.74
C LYS A 244 24.39 0.55 8.08
N TRP A 245 25.10 -0.56 8.29
CA TRP A 245 26.48 -0.71 7.82
C TRP A 245 26.59 -0.80 6.29
N LEU A 246 25.55 -1.23 5.58
CA LEU A 246 25.51 -1.15 4.12
C LEU A 246 25.54 0.31 3.67
N LEU A 247 24.68 1.14 4.27
CA LEU A 247 24.59 2.57 3.95
C LEU A 247 25.87 3.31 4.33
N GLU A 248 26.46 3.01 5.49
CA GLU A 248 27.76 3.58 5.87
C GLU A 248 28.86 3.24 4.85
N LYS A 249 28.90 2.00 4.35
CA LYS A 249 29.87 1.61 3.31
C LYS A 249 29.58 2.23 1.96
N LEU A 250 28.31 2.42 1.60
CA LEU A 250 27.94 3.19 0.41
C LEU A 250 28.49 4.61 0.51
N TYR A 251 28.24 5.31 1.62
CA TYR A 251 28.68 6.70 1.79
C TYR A 251 30.21 6.81 1.90
N GLU A 252 30.88 5.87 2.58
CA GLU A 252 32.34 5.81 2.62
C GLU A 252 32.92 5.60 1.21
N HIS A 253 32.34 4.68 0.43
CA HIS A 253 32.77 4.46 -0.95
C HIS A 253 32.62 5.72 -1.79
N VAL A 254 31.48 6.40 -1.69
CA VAL A 254 31.23 7.64 -2.42
C VAL A 254 32.27 8.70 -2.05
N ASN A 255 32.46 8.95 -0.76
CA ASN A 255 33.39 9.94 -0.25
C ASN A 255 34.85 9.66 -0.65
N ASN A 256 35.24 8.39 -0.73
CA ASN A 256 36.63 8.00 -1.01
C ASN A 256 36.96 7.96 -2.51
N ASN A 257 35.96 7.82 -3.40
CA ASN A 257 36.18 7.59 -4.82
C ASN A 257 35.69 8.72 -5.72
N TYR A 258 34.83 9.62 -5.22
CA TYR A 258 34.23 10.66 -6.03
C TYR A 258 34.30 12.03 -5.34
N GLU A 259 34.79 13.02 -6.08
CA GLU A 259 34.61 14.42 -5.75
C GLU A 259 33.22 14.87 -6.25
N VAL A 260 32.24 14.79 -5.37
CA VAL A 260 30.84 15.17 -5.62
C VAL A 260 30.67 16.66 -5.34
N GLN A 261 30.06 17.39 -6.27
CA GLN A 261 29.83 18.84 -6.14
C GLN A 261 28.43 19.17 -5.65
N LEU A 262 27.47 18.27 -5.85
CA LEU A 262 26.09 18.40 -5.40
C LEU A 262 25.50 17.04 -5.06
N LEU A 263 24.70 16.98 -3.99
CA LEU A 263 23.83 15.85 -3.67
C LEU A 263 22.38 16.23 -4.01
N ALA A 264 21.72 15.36 -4.78
CA ALA A 264 20.31 15.41 -5.11
C ALA A 264 19.54 14.28 -4.40
#